data_AF-A0A0Q7SRM5-F1
#
_entry.id   AF-A0A0Q7SRM5-F1
#
_cell.length_a   1.000
_cell.length_b   1.000
_cell.length_c   1.000
_cell.angle_alpha   90.00
_cell.angle_beta   90.00
_cell.angle_gamma   90.00
#
_symmetry.space_group_name_H-M   'P 1'
#
loop_
_entity.id
_entity.type
_entity.pdbx_description
1 polymer ?
#
loop_
_entity_poly.entity_id
_entity_poly.type
_entity_poly.pdbx_seq_one_letter_code
_entity_poly.pdbx_strand_id
1 'polypeptide(L)'
;MSGRAVTLSAADGRQWLRLRQLRVQRARQALAEAVAGERRARAAIDAREAAIASSRARLAELAQHWSGPGSADMPRWAGQVRAHREAVAERLERDEYALLDERETLEQAQALVRQRRGELTRAQARESAVDATLKDQRRQTLIARDQQAELEAEDAFRPRH
;
A
#
# COMPACT_ATOMS: atom_id res chain seq x y z
N MET A 1 5.28 -7.28 -40.47
CA MET A 1 5.60 -5.90 -40.04
C MET A 1 6.85 -5.95 -39.17
N SER A 2 8.03 -5.73 -39.75
CA SER A 2 9.28 -5.65 -38.98
C SER A 2 9.24 -4.40 -38.13
N GLY A 3 8.98 -4.56 -36.83
CA GLY A 3 9.21 -3.50 -35.85
C GLY A 3 10.68 -3.17 -35.86
N ARG A 4 11.04 -2.05 -36.51
CA ARG A 4 12.40 -1.50 -36.54
C ARG A 4 12.84 -1.35 -35.08
N ALA A 5 13.76 -2.20 -34.63
CA ALA A 5 14.28 -2.14 -33.27
C ALA A 5 14.85 -0.74 -33.06
N VAL A 6 14.22 0.03 -32.17
CA VAL A 6 14.71 1.36 -31.81
C VAL A 6 16.06 1.16 -31.13
N THR A 7 17.14 1.43 -31.86
CA THR A 7 18.49 1.41 -31.34
C THR A 7 18.70 2.67 -30.50
N LEU A 8 18.41 2.56 -29.21
CA LEU A 8 18.73 3.61 -28.24
C LEU A 8 20.25 3.72 -28.10
N SER A 9 20.76 4.95 -28.02
CA SER A 9 22.17 5.14 -27.66
C SER A 9 22.41 4.56 -26.25
N ALA A 10 23.65 4.13 -25.96
CA ALA A 10 23.98 3.61 -24.64
C ALA A 10 23.71 4.62 -23.50
N ALA A 11 23.81 5.92 -23.79
CA ALA A 11 23.47 6.99 -22.85
C ALA A 11 21.96 7.06 -22.60
N ASP A 12 21.15 7.04 -23.66
CA ASP A 12 19.68 7.09 -23.56
C ASP A 12 19.13 5.85 -22.84
N GLY A 13 19.72 4.68 -23.12
CA GLY A 13 19.39 3.45 -22.42
C GLY A 13 19.62 3.53 -20.91
N ARG A 14 20.78 4.06 -20.49
CA ARG A 14 21.07 4.29 -19.06
C ARG A 14 20.11 5.28 -18.42
N GLN A 15 19.80 6.38 -19.10
CA GLN A 15 18.83 7.36 -18.61
C GLN A 15 17.44 6.74 -18.46
N TRP A 16 17.01 5.93 -19.43
CA TRP A 16 15.72 5.26 -19.37
C TRP A 16 15.64 4.25 -18.22
N LEU A 17 16.68 3.44 -18.02
CA LEU A 17 16.77 2.53 -16.87
C LEU A 17 16.70 3.29 -15.54
N ARG A 18 17.44 4.41 -15.42
CA ARG A 18 17.41 5.26 -14.23
C ARG A 18 16.00 5.81 -13.94
N LEU A 19 15.27 6.22 -14.97
CA LEU A 19 13.87 6.65 -14.83
C LEU A 19 12.95 5.50 -14.37
N ARG A 20 13.18 4.26 -14.84
CA ARG A 20 12.42 3.09 -14.37
C ARG A 20 12.72 2.75 -12.92
N GLN A 21 13.99 2.76 -12.53
CA GLN A 21 14.43 2.57 -11.14
C GLN A 21 13.79 3.60 -10.20
N LEU A 22 13.78 4.89 -10.58
CA LEU A 22 13.12 5.92 -9.79
C LEU A 22 11.62 5.67 -9.63
N ARG A 23 10.94 5.19 -10.68
CA ARG A 23 9.52 4.83 -10.60
C ARG A 23 9.27 3.65 -9.67
N VAL A 24 10.16 2.65 -9.65
CA VAL A 24 10.09 1.54 -8.69
C VAL A 24 10.31 2.03 -7.26
N GLN A 25 11.28 2.91 -7.03
CA GLN A 25 11.51 3.51 -5.71
C GLN A 25 10.27 4.29 -5.21
N ARG A 26 9.66 5.11 -6.07
CA ARG A 26 8.42 5.83 -5.72
C ARG A 26 7.25 4.88 -5.45
N ALA A 27 7.11 3.80 -6.23
CA ALA A 27 6.07 2.79 -5.99
C ALA A 27 6.28 2.06 -4.65
N ARG A 28 7.54 1.81 -4.23
CA ARG A 28 7.86 1.25 -2.91
C ARG A 28 7.48 2.21 -1.78
N GLN A 29 7.80 3.49 -1.92
CA GLN A 29 7.42 4.52 -0.95
C GLN A 29 5.90 4.62 -0.80
N ALA A 30 5.17 4.71 -1.93
CA ALA A 30 3.71 4.77 -1.93
C ALA A 30 3.08 3.50 -1.31
N LEU A 31 3.68 2.32 -1.52
CA LEU A 31 3.22 1.09 -0.86
C LEU A 31 3.46 1.14 0.66
N ALA A 32 4.62 1.62 1.10
CA ALA A 32 4.93 1.75 2.52
C ALA A 32 3.95 2.72 3.22
N GLU A 33 3.65 3.85 2.59
CA GLU A 33 2.66 4.81 3.07
C GLU A 33 1.26 4.20 3.15
N ALA A 34 0.84 3.45 2.12
CA ALA A 34 -0.45 2.77 2.11
C ALA A 34 -0.56 1.72 3.24
N VAL A 35 0.50 0.93 3.46
CA VAL A 35 0.54 -0.05 4.57
C VAL A 35 0.50 0.64 5.94
N ALA A 36 1.18 1.78 6.09
CA ALA A 36 1.07 2.59 7.31
C ALA A 36 -0.35 3.16 7.50
N GLY A 37 -1.03 3.54 6.41
CA GLY A 37 -2.44 3.92 6.40
C GLY A 37 -3.35 2.79 6.88
N GLU A 38 -3.20 1.58 6.33
CA GLU A 38 -3.96 0.40 6.73
C GLU A 38 -3.79 0.08 8.22
N ARG A 39 -2.55 0.13 8.73
CA ARG A 39 -2.28 -0.07 10.17
C ARG A 39 -2.96 0.96 11.06
N ARG A 40 -2.97 2.23 10.65
CA ARG A 40 -3.65 3.30 11.39
C ARG A 40 -5.16 3.11 11.41
N ALA A 41 -5.76 2.76 10.26
CA ALA A 41 -7.18 2.46 10.19
C ALA A 41 -7.56 1.26 11.08
N ARG A 42 -6.72 0.22 11.09
CA ARG A 42 -6.94 -0.93 11.97
C ARG A 42 -6.86 -0.55 13.45
N ALA A 43 -5.86 0.23 13.85
CA ALA A 43 -5.71 0.69 15.22
C ALA A 43 -6.89 1.58 15.68
N ALA A 44 -7.48 2.37 14.77
CA ALA A 44 -8.67 3.17 15.07
C ALA A 44 -9.87 2.27 15.44
N ILE A 45 -10.12 1.22 14.63
CA ILE A 45 -11.16 0.22 14.91
C ILE A 45 -10.92 -0.45 16.27
N ASP A 46 -9.70 -0.94 16.53
CA ASP A 46 -9.40 -1.64 17.77
C ASP A 46 -9.61 -0.71 19.00
N ALA A 47 -9.25 0.58 18.87
CA ALA A 47 -9.49 1.58 19.91
C ALA A 47 -10.99 1.87 20.11
N ARG A 48 -11.77 1.94 19.03
CA ARG A 48 -13.22 2.15 19.07
C ARG A 48 -13.95 0.96 19.69
N GLU A 49 -13.60 -0.25 19.31
CA GLU A 49 -14.16 -1.47 19.88
C GLU A 49 -13.88 -1.55 21.39
N ALA A 50 -12.69 -1.17 21.83
CA ALA A 50 -12.38 -1.05 23.26
C ALA A 50 -13.23 0.00 23.98
N ALA A 51 -13.45 1.17 23.37
CA ALA A 51 -14.29 2.23 23.94
C ALA A 51 -15.77 1.81 24.07
N ILE A 52 -16.29 1.12 23.04
CA ILE A 52 -17.64 0.53 23.05
C ILE A 52 -17.76 -0.51 24.16
N ALA A 53 -16.80 -1.43 24.27
CA ALA A 53 -16.80 -2.46 25.31
C ALA A 53 -16.77 -1.84 26.72
N SER A 54 -15.92 -0.83 26.95
CA SER A 54 -15.86 -0.10 28.21
C SER A 54 -17.18 0.62 28.54
N SER A 55 -17.80 1.27 27.55
CA SER A 55 -19.08 1.95 27.74
C SER A 55 -20.22 0.95 28.07
N ARG A 56 -20.23 -0.21 27.42
CA ARG A 56 -21.18 -1.31 27.72
C ARG A 56 -20.98 -1.85 29.14
N ALA A 57 -19.73 -2.09 29.55
CA ALA A 57 -19.42 -2.53 30.91
C ALA A 57 -19.91 -1.52 31.96
N ARG A 58 -19.68 -0.22 31.71
CA ARG A 58 -20.16 0.86 32.60
C ARG A 58 -21.68 0.91 32.71
N LEU A 59 -22.41 0.70 31.60
CA LEU A 59 -23.88 0.61 31.64
C LEU A 59 -24.37 -0.60 32.46
N ALA A 60 -23.70 -1.74 32.34
CA ALA A 60 -24.03 -2.94 33.12
C ALA A 60 -23.75 -2.74 34.61
N GLU A 61 -22.61 -2.13 34.96
CA GLU A 61 -22.26 -1.80 36.36
C GLU A 61 -23.28 -0.82 36.97
N LEU A 62 -23.64 0.24 36.24
CA LEU A 62 -24.70 1.16 36.64
C LEU A 62 -26.03 0.42 36.87
N ALA A 63 -26.40 -0.48 35.96
CA ALA A 63 -27.62 -1.27 36.10
C ALA A 63 -27.60 -2.13 37.36
N GLN A 64 -26.49 -2.80 37.65
CA GLN A 64 -26.32 -3.68 38.81
C GLN A 64 -26.30 -2.90 40.13
N HIS A 65 -25.64 -1.74 40.16
CA HIS A 65 -25.60 -0.90 41.36
C HIS A 65 -27.00 -0.42 41.76
N TRP A 66 -27.76 0.10 40.80
CA TRP A 66 -29.09 0.68 41.07
C TRP A 66 -30.19 -0.38 41.23
N SER A 67 -29.96 -1.63 40.82
CA SER A 67 -30.84 -2.76 41.15
C SER A 67 -30.51 -3.45 42.49
N GLY A 68 -29.35 -3.14 43.08
CA GLY A 68 -28.89 -3.74 44.33
C GLY A 68 -28.53 -2.68 45.38
N PRO A 69 -27.24 -2.45 45.69
CA PRO A 69 -26.81 -1.61 46.80
C PRO A 69 -27.36 -0.17 46.80
N GLY A 70 -27.55 0.42 45.62
CA GLY A 70 -28.08 1.79 45.48
C GLY A 70 -29.61 1.88 45.39
N SER A 71 -30.33 0.76 45.45
CA SER A 71 -31.79 0.73 45.21
C SER A 71 -32.60 1.52 46.24
N ALA A 72 -32.16 1.58 47.50
CA ALA A 72 -32.82 2.35 48.55
C ALA A 72 -32.80 3.87 48.28
N ASP A 73 -31.74 4.36 47.64
CA ASP A 73 -31.57 5.78 47.30
C ASP A 73 -32.15 6.15 45.92
N MET A 74 -32.63 5.16 45.16
CA MET A 74 -33.08 5.34 43.78
C MET A 74 -34.17 6.41 43.62
N PRO A 75 -35.22 6.48 44.47
CA PRO A 75 -36.26 7.52 44.33
C PRO A 75 -35.71 8.95 44.39
N ARG A 76 -34.62 9.17 45.13
CA ARG A 76 -33.96 10.48 45.25
C ARG A 76 -33.16 10.84 44.00
N TRP A 77 -32.53 9.85 43.35
CA TRP A 77 -31.58 10.05 42.25
C TRP A 77 -32.10 9.61 40.87
N ALA A 78 -33.34 9.14 40.77
CA ALA A 78 -33.89 8.53 39.56
C ALA A 78 -33.72 9.38 38.29
N GLY A 79 -33.92 10.70 38.41
CA GLY A 79 -33.74 11.64 37.30
C GLY A 79 -32.30 11.69 36.80
N GLN A 80 -31.31 11.83 37.71
CA GLN A 80 -29.90 11.88 37.31
C GLN A 80 -29.42 10.53 36.77
N VAL A 81 -29.86 9.41 37.36
CA VAL A 81 -29.50 8.06 36.90
C VAL A 81 -30.04 7.81 35.49
N ARG A 82 -31.29 8.20 35.22
CA ARG A 82 -31.88 8.10 33.88
C ARG A 82 -31.10 8.95 32.87
N ALA A 83 -30.87 10.23 33.17
CA ALA A 83 -30.13 11.12 32.29
C ALA A 83 -28.70 10.61 32.01
N HIS A 84 -28.02 10.08 33.01
CA HIS A 84 -26.68 9.51 32.83
C HIS A 84 -26.70 8.26 31.93
N ARG A 85 -27.70 7.37 32.11
CA ARG A 85 -27.88 6.20 31.24
C ARG A 85 -28.16 6.60 29.80
N GLU A 86 -29.05 7.56 29.58
CA GLU A 86 -29.37 8.10 28.26
C GLU A 86 -28.11 8.70 27.60
N ALA A 87 -27.33 9.49 28.33
CA ALA A 87 -26.08 10.07 27.80
C ALA A 87 -25.02 9.00 27.42
N VAL A 88 -24.89 7.93 28.21
CA VAL A 88 -23.98 6.84 27.87
C VAL A 88 -24.51 6.02 26.69
N ALA A 89 -25.83 5.81 26.60
CA ALA A 89 -26.46 5.13 25.47
C ALA A 89 -26.30 5.92 24.16
N GLU A 90 -26.51 7.23 24.18
CA GLU A 90 -26.30 8.10 23.01
C GLU A 90 -24.83 8.09 22.56
N ARG A 91 -23.88 8.14 23.51
CA ARG A 91 -22.46 8.03 23.15
C ARG A 91 -22.15 6.66 22.53
N LEU A 92 -22.71 5.59 23.07
CA LEU A 92 -22.53 4.23 22.55
C LEU A 92 -23.03 4.14 21.10
N GLU A 93 -24.21 4.68 20.83
CA GLU A 93 -24.78 4.73 19.48
C GLU A 93 -23.85 5.49 18.51
N ARG A 94 -23.35 6.67 18.92
CA ARG A 94 -22.38 7.45 18.11
C ARG A 94 -21.08 6.68 17.88
N ASP A 95 -20.57 5.98 18.88
CA ASP A 95 -19.38 5.14 18.76
C ASP A 95 -19.60 3.96 17.82
N GLU A 96 -20.80 3.35 17.83
CA GLU A 96 -21.17 2.27 16.92
C GLU A 96 -21.29 2.76 15.47
N TYR A 97 -21.83 3.96 15.23
CA TYR A 97 -21.82 4.58 13.91
C TYR A 97 -20.39 4.90 13.44
N ALA A 98 -19.57 5.52 14.31
CA ALA A 98 -18.18 5.81 13.98
C ALA A 98 -17.38 4.53 13.65
N LEU A 99 -17.67 3.41 14.32
CA LEU A 99 -17.06 2.12 14.01
C LEU A 99 -17.38 1.63 12.59
N LEU A 100 -18.58 1.91 12.07
CA LEU A 100 -18.94 1.57 10.69
C LEU A 100 -18.09 2.39 9.70
N ASP A 101 -17.95 3.69 9.92
CA ASP A 101 -17.13 4.58 9.08
C ASP A 101 -15.65 4.18 9.12
N GLU A 102 -15.15 3.83 10.31
CA GLU A 102 -13.77 3.35 10.50
C GLU A 102 -13.53 2.00 9.79
N ARG A 103 -14.53 1.11 9.75
CA ARG A 103 -14.48 -0.15 8.99
C ARG A 103 -14.45 0.09 7.49
N GLU A 104 -15.26 1.01 6.98
CA GLU A 104 -15.19 1.41 5.58
C GLU A 104 -13.82 2.01 5.24
N THR A 105 -13.29 2.86 6.11
CA THR A 105 -11.95 3.44 5.96
C THR A 105 -10.87 2.35 5.91
N LEU A 106 -10.97 1.31 6.75
CA LEU A 106 -10.06 0.17 6.69
C LEU A 106 -10.17 -0.59 5.36
N GLU A 107 -11.38 -0.84 4.88
CA GLU A 107 -11.59 -1.51 3.59
C GLU A 107 -10.96 -0.72 2.43
N GLN A 108 -11.16 0.59 2.41
CA GLN A 108 -10.54 1.49 1.43
C GLN A 108 -9.01 1.48 1.53
N ALA A 109 -8.44 1.49 2.75
CA ALA A 109 -7.00 1.41 2.96
C ALA A 109 -6.42 0.07 2.47
N GLN A 110 -7.12 -1.05 2.73
CA GLN A 110 -6.73 -2.37 2.23
C GLN A 110 -6.79 -2.44 0.70
N ALA A 111 -7.82 -1.86 0.09
CA ALA A 111 -7.94 -1.75 -1.36
C ALA A 111 -6.77 -0.96 -1.96
N LEU A 112 -6.41 0.17 -1.33
CA LEU A 112 -5.27 0.98 -1.74
C LEU A 112 -3.96 0.19 -1.64
N VAL A 113 -3.73 -0.58 -0.56
CA VAL A 113 -2.55 -1.45 -0.44
C VAL A 113 -2.49 -2.47 -1.57
N ARG A 114 -3.60 -3.14 -1.89
CA ARG A 114 -3.67 -4.08 -3.02
C ARG A 114 -3.34 -3.38 -4.35
N GLN A 115 -3.88 -2.18 -4.58
CA GLN A 115 -3.57 -1.38 -5.75
C GLN A 115 -2.08 -1.03 -5.83
N ARG A 116 -1.48 -0.51 -4.74
CA ARG A 116 -0.06 -0.13 -4.71
C ARG A 116 0.87 -1.32 -4.91
N ARG A 117 0.52 -2.51 -4.39
CA ARG A 117 1.25 -3.76 -4.69
C ARG A 117 1.23 -4.05 -6.19
N GLY A 118 0.07 -3.97 -6.83
CA GLY A 118 -0.05 -4.16 -8.28
C GLY A 118 0.76 -3.14 -9.09
N GLU A 119 0.77 -1.87 -8.66
CA GLU A 119 1.59 -0.83 -9.28
C GLU A 119 3.09 -1.10 -9.16
N LEU A 120 3.54 -1.53 -7.98
CA LEU A 120 4.94 -1.91 -7.76
C LEU A 120 5.35 -3.08 -8.65
N THR A 121 4.54 -4.15 -8.72
CA THR A 121 4.81 -5.29 -9.61
C THR A 121 4.92 -4.85 -11.06
N ARG A 122 4.01 -3.99 -11.54
CA ARG A 122 4.07 -3.45 -12.91
C ARG A 122 5.31 -2.57 -13.13
N ALA A 123 5.70 -1.77 -12.14
CA ALA A 123 6.89 -0.93 -12.24
C ALA A 123 8.17 -1.78 -12.32
N GLN A 124 8.27 -2.83 -11.49
CA GLN A 124 9.39 -3.77 -11.49
C GLN A 124 9.47 -4.55 -12.81
N ALA A 125 8.35 -5.07 -13.31
CA ALA A 125 8.33 -5.75 -14.60
C ALA A 125 8.83 -4.85 -15.74
N ARG A 126 8.43 -3.56 -15.74
CA ARG A 126 8.90 -2.57 -16.73
C ARG A 126 10.38 -2.23 -16.57
N GLU A 127 10.90 -2.19 -15.34
CA GLU A 127 12.33 -2.02 -15.08
C GLU A 127 13.13 -3.21 -15.64
N SER A 128 12.74 -4.44 -15.28
CA SER A 128 13.39 -5.66 -15.74
C SER A 128 13.36 -5.81 -17.26
N ALA A 129 12.26 -5.45 -17.92
CA ALA A 129 12.17 -5.48 -19.38
C ALA A 129 13.15 -4.52 -20.06
N VAL A 130 13.33 -3.31 -19.50
CA VAL A 130 14.31 -2.33 -20.00
C VAL A 130 15.72 -2.82 -19.76
N ASP A 131 16.03 -3.32 -18.56
CA ASP A 131 17.35 -3.87 -18.25
C ASP A 131 17.72 -5.05 -19.17
N ALA A 132 16.78 -5.97 -19.42
CA ALA A 132 16.97 -7.08 -20.35
C ALA A 132 17.25 -6.58 -21.78
N THR A 133 16.46 -5.63 -22.27
CA THR A 133 16.65 -5.05 -23.62
C THR A 133 18.04 -4.41 -23.75
N LEU A 134 18.50 -3.70 -22.72
CA LEU A 134 19.84 -3.08 -22.73
C LEU A 134 20.97 -4.11 -22.68
N LYS A 135 20.79 -5.22 -21.97
CA LYS A 135 21.74 -6.34 -21.96
C LYS A 135 21.83 -7.01 -23.33
N ASP A 136 20.68 -7.24 -23.97
CA ASP A 136 20.60 -7.83 -25.31
C ASP A 136 21.27 -6.95 -26.37
N GLN A 137 21.02 -5.63 -26.34
CA GLN A 137 21.68 -4.67 -27.23
C GLN A 137 23.20 -4.67 -27.08
N ARG A 138 23.71 -4.76 -25.83
CA ARG A 138 25.16 -4.85 -25.57
C ARG A 138 25.73 -6.15 -26.14
N ARG A 139 25.05 -7.28 -25.93
CA ARG A 139 25.46 -8.57 -26.48
C ARG A 139 25.50 -8.54 -28.01
N GLN A 140 24.47 -7.99 -28.66
CA GLN A 140 24.43 -7.84 -30.13
C GLN A 140 25.56 -6.94 -30.64
N THR A 141 25.87 -5.85 -29.93
CA THR A 141 26.97 -4.94 -30.31
C THR A 141 28.33 -5.63 -30.22
N LEU A 142 28.54 -6.47 -29.19
CA LEU A 142 29.78 -7.25 -29.05
C LEU A 142 29.90 -8.27 -30.19
N ILE A 143 28.86 -9.05 -30.44
CA ILE A 143 28.85 -10.05 -31.53
C ILE A 143 29.12 -9.38 -32.88
N ALA A 144 28.50 -8.23 -33.17
CA ALA A 144 28.71 -7.52 -34.42
C ALA A 144 30.15 -6.99 -34.56
N ARG A 145 30.78 -6.56 -33.46
CA ARG A 145 32.20 -6.14 -33.45
C ARG A 145 33.14 -7.32 -33.70
N ASP A 146 32.87 -8.46 -33.07
CA ASP A 146 33.68 -9.67 -33.24
C ASP A 146 33.60 -10.14 -34.71
N GLN A 147 32.39 -10.21 -35.28
CA GLN A 147 32.18 -10.54 -36.69
C GLN A 147 32.88 -9.56 -37.64
N GLN A 148 32.84 -8.26 -37.33
CA GLN A 148 33.52 -7.27 -38.16
C GLN A 148 35.04 -7.40 -38.07
N ALA A 149 35.59 -7.68 -36.88
CA ALA A 149 37.01 -7.96 -36.71
C ALA A 149 37.46 -9.23 -37.43
N GLU A 150 36.63 -10.28 -37.45
CA GLU A 150 36.87 -11.50 -38.25
C GLU A 150 36.95 -11.18 -39.75
N LEU A 151 35.97 -10.43 -40.29
CA LEU A 151 35.97 -10.03 -41.70
C LEU A 151 37.18 -9.15 -42.07
N GLU A 152 37.52 -8.18 -41.22
CA GLU A 152 38.69 -7.32 -41.42
C GLU A 152 40.00 -8.12 -41.41
N ALA A 153 40.10 -9.15 -40.56
CA ALA A 153 41.24 -10.06 -40.56
C ALA A 153 41.28 -10.90 -41.85
N GLU A 154 40.17 -11.48 -42.28
CA GLU A 154 40.09 -12.27 -43.52
C GLU A 154 40.47 -11.44 -44.77
N ASP A 155 39.98 -10.20 -44.86
CA ASP A 155 40.33 -9.29 -45.96
C ASP A 155 41.81 -8.85 -45.92
N ALA A 156 42.43 -8.75 -44.74
CA ALA A 156 43.86 -8.47 -44.61
C ALA A 156 44.75 -9.63 -45.11
N PHE A 157 44.26 -10.87 -45.05
CA PHE A 157 44.96 -12.06 -45.56
C PHE A 157 44.63 -12.40 -47.02
N ARG A 158 43.74 -11.64 -47.69
CA ARG A 158 43.46 -11.85 -49.12
C ARG A 158 44.60 -11.33 -50.00
N PRO A 159 45.21 -12.16 -50.88
CA PRO A 159 46.21 -11.71 -51.81
C PRO A 159 45.58 -10.76 -52.83
N ARG A 160 46.11 -9.54 -52.95
CA ARG A 160 45.78 -8.60 -54.02
C ARG A 160 46.45 -9.10 -55.31
N HIS A 161 45.69 -9.81 -56.13
CA HIS A 161 46.07 -10.18 -57.50
C HIS A 161 45.71 -9.07 -58.49
#